data_AF-A0A2V6XIK5-F1
#
_entry.id   AF-A0A2V6XIK5-F1
#
_cell.length_a   1.000
_cell.length_b   1.000
_cell.length_c   1.000
_cell.angle_alpha   90.00
_cell.angle_beta   90.00
_cell.angle_gamma   90.00
#
_symmetry.space_group_name_H-M   'P 1'
#
loop_
_entity.id
_entity.type
_entity.pdbx_description
1 polymer ?
#
loop_
_entity_poly.entity_id
_entity_poly.type
_entity_poly.pdbx_seq_one_letter_code
_entity_poly.pdbx_strand_id
1 'polypeptide(L)'
;MKLRRSFLMITLAIATSYGGYPDIDALFRDQAAEMDRRRRESMLHKIQQLMHEKAMFAPIVEPAFLTGVGPRLAELPTITGHPYISPYEDLKLKGR
;
A
#
# COMPACT_ATOMS: atom_id res chain seq x y z
N MET A 1 -1.95 -4.31 51.65
CA MET A 1 -0.98 -3.29 51.20
C MET A 1 0.15 -4.03 50.50
N LYS A 2 0.20 -4.27 49.18
CA LYS A 2 0.06 -3.40 48.01
C LYS A 2 1.06 -2.24 48.01
N LEU A 3 2.27 -2.51 47.52
CA LEU A 3 3.08 -1.55 46.77
C LEU A 3 3.95 -2.35 45.79
N ARG A 4 3.40 -2.61 44.60
CA ARG A 4 4.15 -3.19 43.48
C ARG A 4 4.99 -2.08 42.87
N ARG A 5 6.28 -2.34 42.79
CA ARG A 5 7.31 -1.51 42.15
C ARG A 5 6.85 -1.06 40.77
N SER A 6 6.86 0.25 40.60
CA SER A 6 7.00 0.93 39.32
C SER A 6 8.17 0.33 38.56
N PHE A 7 7.90 -0.39 37.48
CA PHE A 7 8.84 -0.54 36.39
C PHE A 7 8.00 -0.59 35.11
N LEU A 8 7.77 0.61 34.59
CA LEU A 8 7.22 0.88 33.28
C LEU A 8 8.21 0.31 32.24
N MET A 9 8.12 -0.98 31.96
CA MET A 9 8.72 -1.61 30.79
C MET A 9 7.78 -1.32 29.60
N ILE A 10 7.83 -0.09 29.09
CA ILE A 10 7.51 0.17 27.69
C ILE A 10 8.76 -0.22 26.92
N THR A 11 9.00 -1.53 26.79
CA THR A 11 9.76 -2.05 25.66
C THR A 11 8.81 -1.99 24.48
N LEU A 12 8.92 -0.88 23.77
CA LEU A 12 8.50 -0.66 22.40
C LEU A 12 8.63 -1.96 21.60
N ALA A 13 7.53 -2.67 21.42
CA ALA A 13 7.44 -3.79 20.49
C ALA A 13 7.44 -3.23 19.06
N ILE A 14 8.61 -2.80 18.59
CA ILE A 14 8.95 -2.77 17.16
C ILE A 14 9.93 -3.93 16.91
N ALA A 15 9.60 -5.13 17.41
CA ALA A 15 10.47 -6.30 17.28
C ALA A 15 9.73 -7.64 17.11
N THR A 16 8.42 -7.63 16.83
CA THR A 16 7.72 -8.83 16.36
C THR A 16 6.69 -8.43 15.31
N SER A 17 7.08 -8.38 14.04
CA SER A 17 6.08 -8.53 12.97
C SER A 17 5.49 -9.93 13.11
N TYR A 18 4.32 -10.05 13.75
CA TYR A 18 3.53 -11.27 13.61
C TYR A 18 3.02 -11.29 12.16
N GLY A 19 3.48 -12.27 11.37
CA GLY A 19 2.99 -12.49 10.00
C GLY A 19 3.94 -12.12 8.86
N GLY A 20 5.24 -11.93 9.11
CA GLY A 20 6.22 -11.94 8.01
C GLY A 20 6.30 -13.34 7.40
N TYR A 21 6.23 -13.43 6.07
CA TYR A 21 6.30 -14.68 5.32
C TYR A 21 7.67 -14.75 4.63
N PRO A 22 8.67 -15.44 5.22
CA PRO A 22 10.05 -15.39 4.74
C PRO A 22 10.22 -15.86 3.29
N ASP A 23 9.36 -16.78 2.86
CA ASP A 23 9.26 -17.27 1.47
C ASP A 23 8.81 -16.16 0.51
N ILE A 24 7.88 -15.30 0.93
CA ILE A 24 7.39 -14.16 0.15
C ILE A 24 8.39 -13.00 0.21
N ASP A 25 8.97 -12.71 1.37
CA ASP A 25 9.95 -11.63 1.55
C ASP A 25 11.24 -11.86 0.75
N ALA A 26 11.68 -13.11 0.64
CA ALA A 26 12.79 -13.49 -0.23
C ALA A 26 12.44 -13.28 -1.70
N LEU A 27 11.29 -13.82 -2.15
CA LEU A 27 10.83 -13.67 -3.53
C LEU A 27 10.63 -12.20 -3.93
N PHE A 28 10.14 -11.37 -3.01
CA PHE A 28 9.93 -9.94 -3.25
C PHE A 28 11.26 -9.20 -3.48
N ARG A 29 12.30 -9.51 -2.69
CA ARG A 29 13.64 -8.94 -2.88
C ARG A 29 14.27 -9.38 -4.20
N ASP A 30 14.15 -10.67 -4.53
CA ASP A 30 14.69 -11.21 -5.78
C ASP A 30 13.97 -10.59 -7.00
N GLN A 31 12.65 -10.45 -6.94
CA GLN A 31 11.83 -9.86 -7.99
C GLN A 31 12.20 -8.39 -8.24
N ALA A 32 12.54 -7.63 -7.20
CA ALA A 32 12.93 -6.23 -7.30
C ALA A 32 14.28 -6.04 -8.03
N ALA A 33 15.20 -6.99 -7.90
CA ALA A 33 16.50 -6.97 -8.57
C ALA A 33 16.47 -7.54 -10.00
N GLU A 34 15.45 -8.35 -10.35
CA GLU A 34 15.33 -8.97 -11.67
C GLU A 34 14.98 -7.95 -12.77
N MET A 35 15.75 -7.95 -13.86
CA MET A 35 15.61 -7.02 -14.99
C MET A 35 14.89 -7.64 -16.19
N ASP A 36 14.94 -8.97 -16.33
CA ASP A 36 14.17 -9.66 -17.36
C ASP A 36 12.68 -9.59 -17.04
N ARG A 37 11.91 -8.97 -17.94
CA ARG A 37 10.47 -8.75 -17.76
C ARG A 37 9.70 -10.05 -17.58
N ARG A 38 10.03 -11.10 -18.35
CA ARG A 38 9.30 -12.38 -18.27
C ARG A 38 9.61 -13.11 -16.98
N ARG A 39 10.88 -13.07 -16.54
CA ARG A 39 11.25 -13.66 -15.24
C ARG A 39 10.57 -12.91 -14.09
N ARG A 40 10.61 -11.58 -14.11
CA ARG A 40 9.94 -10.74 -13.11
C ARG A 40 8.43 -11.03 -13.03
N GLU A 41 7.77 -11.16 -14.17
CA GLU A 41 6.34 -11.49 -14.25
C GLU A 41 6.04 -12.87 -13.62
N SER A 42 6.84 -13.89 -13.93
CA SER A 42 6.67 -15.21 -13.33
C SER A 42 6.83 -15.22 -11.80
N MET A 43 7.76 -14.41 -11.28
CA MET A 43 7.99 -14.25 -9.85
C MET A 43 6.82 -13.51 -9.17
N LEU A 44 6.29 -12.48 -9.82
CA LEU A 44 5.10 -11.76 -9.34
C LEU A 44 3.87 -12.67 -9.26
N HIS A 45 3.63 -13.52 -10.27
CA HIS A 45 2.55 -14.51 -10.22
C HIS A 45 2.71 -15.49 -9.07
N LYS A 46 3.94 -15.95 -8.81
CA LYS A 46 4.24 -16.84 -7.69
C LYS A 46 3.96 -16.17 -6.34
N ILE A 47 4.34 -14.91 -6.18
CA ILE A 47 4.04 -14.12 -4.98
C ILE A 47 2.52 -14.00 -4.79
N GLN A 48 1.78 -13.61 -5.83
CA GLN A 48 0.32 -13.50 -5.78
C GLN A 48 -0.37 -14.82 -5.42
N GLN A 49 0.11 -15.94 -5.98
CA GLN A 49 -0.39 -17.28 -5.65
C GLN A 49 -0.19 -17.62 -4.17
N LEU A 50 1.02 -17.39 -3.64
CA LEU A 50 1.32 -17.62 -2.21
C LEU A 50 0.48 -16.70 -1.32
N MET A 51 0.23 -15.45 -1.73
CA MET A 51 -0.63 -14.53 -0.99
C MET A 51 -2.08 -15.00 -0.94
N HIS A 52 -2.58 -15.56 -2.05
CA HIS A 52 -3.92 -16.11 -2.14
C HIS A 52 -4.08 -17.38 -1.28
N GLU A 53 -3.15 -18.33 -1.39
CA GLU A 53 -3.17 -19.60 -0.64
C GLU A 53 -3.12 -19.38 0.88
N LYS A 54 -2.39 -18.37 1.32
CA LYS A 54 -2.28 -18.01 2.74
C LYS A 54 -3.42 -17.09 3.22
N ALA A 55 -4.41 -16.82 2.37
CA ALA A 55 -5.56 -15.95 2.64
C ALA A 55 -5.16 -14.60 3.27
N MET A 56 -4.06 -14.00 2.80
CA MET A 56 -3.54 -12.75 3.36
C MET A 56 -4.46 -11.56 3.08
N PHE A 57 -5.29 -11.65 2.03
CA PHE A 57 -6.24 -10.62 1.64
C PHE A 57 -7.62 -11.24 1.47
N ALA A 58 -8.62 -10.61 2.05
CA ALA A 58 -10.03 -10.91 1.80
C ALA A 58 -10.59 -9.85 0.85
N PRO A 59 -10.74 -10.15 -0.47
CA PRO A 59 -11.25 -9.19 -1.44
C PRO A 59 -12.77 -9.05 -1.28
N ILE A 60 -13.21 -8.31 -0.27
CA ILE A 60 -14.64 -8.09 0.03
C ILE A 60 -15.17 -6.89 -0.76
N VAL A 61 -14.34 -5.87 -0.95
CA VAL A 61 -14.70 -4.64 -1.67
C VAL A 61 -13.56 -4.19 -2.57
N GLU A 62 -13.89 -3.77 -3.78
CA GLU A 62 -13.01 -2.98 -4.63
C GLU A 62 -13.28 -1.50 -4.32
N PRO A 63 -12.33 -0.76 -3.69
CA PRO A 63 -12.56 0.63 -3.36
C PRO A 63 -12.60 1.47 -4.64
N ALA A 64 -13.79 1.91 -5.02
CA ALA A 64 -13.94 2.94 -6.04
C ALA A 64 -13.38 4.27 -5.49
N PHE A 65 -12.42 4.88 -6.20
CA PHE A 65 -11.90 6.20 -5.85
C PHE A 65 -12.94 7.28 -6.17
N LEU A 66 -13.76 7.61 -5.18
CA LEU A 66 -14.73 8.69 -5.27
C LEU A 66 -14.05 10.02 -4.92
N THR A 67 -13.90 10.89 -5.91
CA THR A 67 -13.30 12.22 -5.73
C THR A 67 -14.38 13.29 -5.77
N GLY A 68 -14.57 14.01 -4.66
CA GLY A 68 -15.48 15.15 -4.61
C GLY A 68 -14.83 16.42 -5.18
N VAL A 69 -15.49 17.08 -6.13
CA VAL A 69 -14.98 18.28 -6.80
C VAL A 69 -15.91 19.47 -6.59
N GLY A 70 -15.33 20.63 -6.26
CA GLY A 70 -16.10 21.85 -6.02
C GLY A 70 -16.60 22.48 -7.32
N PRO A 71 -17.73 23.22 -7.30
CA PRO A 71 -18.35 23.79 -8.50
C PRO A 71 -17.48 24.84 -9.21
N ARG A 72 -16.50 25.41 -8.50
CA ARG A 72 -15.55 26.41 -9.00
C ARG A 72 -14.40 25.81 -9.82
N LEU A 73 -14.21 24.50 -9.79
CA LEU A 73 -13.14 23.86 -10.55
C LEU A 73 -13.56 23.73 -12.02
N ALA A 74 -12.69 24.16 -12.92
CA ALA A 74 -12.93 24.10 -14.36
C ALA A 74 -12.63 22.70 -14.91
N GLU A 75 -11.44 22.18 -14.62
CA GLU A 75 -10.95 20.89 -15.12
C GLU A 75 -10.14 20.19 -14.02
N LEU A 76 -10.17 18.85 -14.03
CA LEU A 76 -9.39 18.03 -13.12
C LEU A 76 -8.06 17.64 -13.78
N PRO A 77 -6.91 18.10 -13.26
CA PRO A 77 -5.63 17.56 -13.66
C PRO A 77 -5.46 16.16 -13.05
N THR A 78 -5.17 15.19 -13.91
CA THR A 78 -4.83 13.81 -13.54
C THR A 78 -3.66 13.35 -14.38
N ILE A 79 -2.63 12.83 -13.71
CA ILE A 79 -1.55 12.08 -14.35
C ILE A 79 -2.00 10.63 -14.53
N THR A 80 -1.68 10.03 -15.69
CA THR A 80 -2.01 8.62 -15.97
C THR A 80 -1.51 7.69 -14.86
N GLY A 81 -2.42 6.93 -14.26
CA GLY A 81 -2.12 5.98 -13.19
C GLY A 81 -2.06 6.59 -11.79
N HIS A 82 -2.31 7.89 -11.63
CA HIS A 82 -2.39 8.52 -10.32
C HIS A 82 -3.84 8.48 -9.79
N PRO A 83 -4.11 7.84 -8.63
CA PRO A 83 -5.49 7.63 -8.15
C PRO A 83 -6.13 8.88 -7.54
N TYR A 84 -5.37 9.96 -7.35
CA TYR A 84 -5.84 11.23 -6.77
C TYR A 84 -5.67 12.39 -7.76
N ILE A 85 -6.34 13.51 -7.47
CA ILE A 85 -6.14 14.77 -8.21
C ILE A 85 -4.67 15.18 -8.07
N SER A 86 -4.00 15.33 -9.21
CA SER A 86 -2.59 15.71 -9.29
C SER A 86 -2.20 16.03 -10.74
N PRO A 87 -1.34 17.03 -10.97
CA PRO A 87 -0.70 17.88 -9.97
C PRO A 87 -1.58 19.08 -9.57
N TYR A 88 -1.34 19.65 -8.38
CA TYR A 88 -2.15 20.76 -7.87
C TYR A 88 -1.84 22.09 -8.57
N GLU A 89 -0.63 22.23 -9.13
CA GLU A 89 -0.22 23.41 -9.91
C GLU A 89 -1.07 23.64 -11.18
N ASP A 90 -1.65 22.59 -11.75
CA ASP A 90 -2.45 22.67 -12.98
C ASP A 90 -3.94 22.90 -12.71
N LEU A 91 -4.35 23.13 -11.46
CA LEU A 91 -5.74 23.37 -11.11
C LEU A 91 -6.24 24.70 -11.68
N LYS A 92 -7.24 24.61 -12.55
CA LYS A 92 -7.90 25.79 -13.12
C LYS A 92 -9.25 26.02 -12.45
N LEU A 93 -9.49 27.26 -12.05
CA LEU A 93 -10.80 27.70 -11.59
C LEU A 93 -11.61 28.26 -12.76
N LYS A 94 -12.93 28.08 -12.71
CA LYS A 94 -13.84 28.73 -13.65
C LYS A 94 -13.71 30.26 -13.50
N GLY A 95 -13.67 30.94 -14.65
CA GLY A 95 -13.82 32.38 -14.71
C GLY A 95 -15.16 32.81 -14.09
N ARG A 96 -15.23 34.07 -13.63
CA ARG A 96 -16.44 34.62 -13.05
C ARG A 96 -17.48 34.91 -14.12
#